data_AF-A0AAE1Q8L8-F1
#
_entry.id   AF-A0AAE1Q8L8-F1
#
_cell.length_a   1.000
_cell.length_b   1.000
_cell.length_c   1.000
_cell.angle_alpha   90.00
_cell.angle_beta   90.00
_cell.angle_gamma   90.00
#
_symmetry.space_group_name_H-M   'P 1'
#
loop_
_entity.id
_entity.type
_entity.pdbx_description
1 polymer ?
#
loop_
_entity_poly.entity_id
_entity_poly.type
_entity_poly.pdbx_seq_one_letter_code
_entity_poly.pdbx_strand_id
1 'polypeptide(L)'
;MDDRTVDKIFSGSLETLPPVSSKVCRIFTSSTFTDMLMERNTLMAEVYPRLKEFCREKHGLEFQVVDMRWGVRDEATDDHMTTELCMREIDNCQRLSMGPNFVFFGGQKYGYRPIPTVILGSELLMLRDALITMGVDTILIDTWYKRDSNAVPFVYILQPISSILVNFNNKV
;
A
#
# COMPACT_ATOMS: atom_id res chain seq x y z
N MET A 1 7.05 -9.58 32.09
CA MET A 1 8.05 -10.52 31.52
C MET A 1 8.23 -11.59 32.57
N ASP A 2 8.15 -12.87 32.21
CA ASP A 2 8.29 -13.99 33.16
C ASP A 2 9.76 -14.08 33.63
N ASP A 3 10.00 -14.35 34.91
CA ASP A 3 11.34 -14.45 35.51
C ASP A 3 12.18 -15.51 34.78
N ARG A 4 11.54 -16.59 34.30
CA ARG A 4 12.19 -17.64 33.50
C ARG A 4 12.72 -17.15 32.15
N THR A 5 12.09 -16.14 31.55
CA THR A 5 12.57 -15.54 30.30
C THR A 5 13.84 -14.74 30.56
N VAL A 6 13.91 -14.04 31.69
CA VAL A 6 15.04 -13.21 32.08
C VAL A 6 16.27 -14.07 32.38
N ASP A 7 16.11 -15.16 33.12
CA ASP A 7 17.21 -16.10 33.43
C ASP A 7 17.81 -16.74 32.17
N LYS A 8 16.98 -17.11 31.20
CA LYS A 8 17.44 -17.65 29.91
C LYS A 8 18.31 -16.65 29.15
N ILE A 9 17.94 -15.37 29.15
CA ILE A 9 18.70 -14.31 28.50
C ILE A 9 20.06 -14.12 29.20
N PHE A 10 20.08 -14.10 30.54
CA PHE A 10 21.33 -13.98 31.31
C PHE A 10 22.25 -15.21 31.16
N SER A 11 21.69 -16.40 30.87
CA SER A 11 22.48 -17.58 30.51
C SER A 11 22.97 -17.60 29.05
N GLY A 12 22.69 -16.56 28.26
CA GLY A 12 23.12 -16.42 26.87
C GLY A 12 22.19 -17.03 25.82
N SER A 13 20.96 -17.43 26.18
CA SER A 13 19.98 -17.95 25.23
C SER A 13 19.29 -16.79 24.48
N LEU A 14 19.36 -16.80 23.15
CA LEU A 14 18.71 -15.82 22.27
C LEU A 14 17.42 -16.35 21.61
N GLU A 15 16.95 -17.53 22.00
CA GLU A 15 15.84 -18.23 21.34
C GLU A 15 14.47 -17.54 21.56
N THR A 16 14.30 -16.83 22.67
CA THR A 16 13.05 -16.14 23.03
C THR A 16 13.35 -14.77 23.66
N LEU A 17 13.89 -13.86 22.85
CA LEU A 17 14.06 -12.48 23.26
C LEU A 17 12.72 -11.73 23.26
N PRO A 18 12.43 -10.92 24.29
CA PRO A 18 11.28 -10.04 24.27
C PRO A 18 11.42 -9.02 23.13
N PRO A 19 10.31 -8.62 22.48
CA PRO A 19 10.34 -7.60 21.45
C PRO A 19 10.87 -6.29 22.05
N VAL A 20 11.86 -5.70 21.38
CA VAL A 20 12.38 -4.39 21.74
C VAL A 20 11.25 -3.37 21.59
N SER A 21 10.98 -2.57 22.63
CA SER A 21 9.93 -1.56 22.56
C SER A 21 10.26 -0.54 21.47
N SER A 22 9.46 -0.46 20.42
CA SER A 22 9.59 0.62 19.43
C SER A 22 9.38 1.98 20.12
N LYS A 23 10.20 2.95 19.75
CA LYS A 23 10.06 4.36 20.16
C LYS A 23 9.48 5.21 19.03
N VAL A 24 8.91 4.57 18.02
CA VAL A 24 8.40 5.22 16.81
C VAL A 24 6.87 5.14 16.79
N CYS A 25 6.21 6.29 16.69
CA CYS A 25 4.82 6.41 16.30
C CYS A 25 4.77 6.71 14.79
N ARG A 26 4.58 5.68 13.99
CA ARG A 26 4.52 5.77 12.52
C ARG A 26 3.10 5.50 12.04
N ILE A 27 2.48 6.48 11.38
CA ILE A 27 1.12 6.36 10.86
C ILE A 27 1.11 6.37 9.33
N PHE A 28 0.34 5.46 8.74
CA PHE A 28 -0.07 5.55 7.34
C PHE A 28 -1.35 6.39 7.24
N THR A 29 -1.36 7.38 6.36
CA THR A 29 -2.51 8.27 6.17
C THR A 29 -3.20 7.99 4.83
N SER A 30 -4.46 7.55 4.91
CA SER A 30 -5.29 7.23 3.75
C SER A 30 -6.41 8.24 3.61
N SER A 31 -6.62 8.75 2.39
CA SER A 31 -7.74 9.62 2.05
C SER A 31 -7.98 9.60 0.55
N THR A 32 -9.17 10.01 0.13
CA THR A 32 -9.40 10.37 -1.26
C THR A 32 -8.62 11.66 -1.60
N PHE A 33 -8.18 11.79 -2.86
CA PHE A 33 -7.28 12.89 -3.24
C PHE A 33 -8.01 14.23 -3.40
N THR A 34 -9.09 14.24 -4.18
CA THR A 34 -9.68 15.49 -4.69
C THR A 34 -10.53 16.25 -3.67
N ASP A 35 -11.10 15.55 -2.69
CA ASP A 35 -12.05 16.07 -1.70
C ASP A 35 -11.46 16.19 -0.29
N MET A 36 -10.18 15.85 -0.10
CA MET A 36 -9.43 16.06 1.16
C MET A 36 -8.16 16.90 0.92
N LEU A 37 -8.09 17.64 -0.19
CA LEU A 37 -6.90 18.35 -0.61
C LEU A 37 -6.46 19.40 0.43
N MET A 38 -7.42 20.20 0.91
CA MET A 38 -7.15 21.29 1.85
C MET A 38 -6.75 20.73 3.21
N GLU A 39 -7.53 19.78 3.73
CA GLU A 39 -7.32 19.11 5.01
C GLU A 39 -5.94 18.46 5.07
N ARG A 40 -5.55 17.74 4.01
CA ARG A 40 -4.24 17.05 3.96
C ARG A 40 -3.09 18.04 3.85
N ASN A 41 -3.26 19.15 3.11
CA ASN A 41 -2.25 20.21 3.07
C ASN A 41 -2.09 20.88 4.44
N THR A 42 -3.19 21.16 5.15
CA THR A 42 -3.15 21.71 6.51
C THR A 42 -2.52 20.74 7.52
N LEU A 43 -2.81 19.44 7.41
CA LEU A 43 -2.18 18.42 8.24
C LEU A 43 -0.65 18.43 8.08
N MET A 44 -0.17 18.49 6.83
CA MET A 44 1.26 18.56 6.52
C MET A 44 1.91 19.86 7.01
N ALA A 45 1.26 21.00 6.79
CA ALA A 45 1.82 22.32 7.08
C ALA A 45 1.82 22.65 8.58
N GLU A 46 0.77 22.24 9.31
CA GLU A 46 0.53 22.73 10.68
C GLU A 46 0.48 21.61 11.73
N VAL A 47 -0.16 20.48 11.42
CA VAL A 47 -0.49 19.47 12.44
C VAL A 47 0.67 18.50 12.67
N TYR A 48 1.21 17.88 11.62
CA TYR A 48 2.29 16.91 11.75
C TYR A 48 3.58 17.48 12.35
N PRO A 49 4.01 18.72 12.05
CA PRO A 49 5.14 19.33 12.74
C PRO A 49 4.93 19.44 14.26
N ARG A 50 3.74 19.89 14.68
CA ARG A 50 3.39 20.01 16.11
C ARG A 50 3.30 18.66 16.80
N LEU A 51 2.73 17.64 16.15
CA LEU A 51 2.70 16.27 16.68
C LEU A 51 4.11 15.71 16.84
N LYS A 52 4.99 15.96 15.86
CA LYS A 52 6.39 15.53 15.93
C LYS A 52 7.14 16.15 17.10
N GLU A 53 6.94 17.44 17.33
CA GLU A 53 7.49 18.15 18.49
C GLU A 53 6.92 17.60 19.81
N PHE A 54 5.60 17.46 19.90
CA PHE A 54 4.93 16.92 21.09
C PHE A 54 5.41 15.50 21.45
N CYS A 55 5.44 14.58 20.48
CA CYS A 55 5.92 13.22 20.68
C CYS A 55 7.37 13.19 21.16
N ARG A 56 8.24 14.01 20.55
CA ARG A 56 9.66 14.09 20.90
C ARG A 56 9.86 14.64 22.31
N GLU A 57 9.25 15.78 22.62
CA GLU A 57 9.54 16.54 23.85
C GLU A 57 8.83 16.01 25.08
N LYS A 58 7.60 15.52 24.94
CA LYS A 58 6.80 15.04 26.08
C LYS A 58 6.97 13.55 26.35
N HIS A 59 7.30 12.76 25.33
CA HIS A 59 7.26 11.30 25.42
C HIS A 59 8.54 10.62 24.93
N GLY A 60 9.51 11.35 24.37
CA GLY A 60 10.72 10.76 23.81
C GLY A 60 10.44 9.82 22.64
N LEU A 61 9.39 10.09 21.87
CA LEU A 61 8.96 9.29 20.73
C LEU A 61 9.29 9.98 19.41
N GLU A 62 9.64 9.20 18.40
CA GLU A 62 9.76 9.67 17.02
C GLU A 62 8.42 9.56 16.30
N PHE A 63 7.90 10.67 15.80
CA PHE A 63 6.68 10.68 14.98
C PHE A 63 7.02 10.67 13.49
N GLN A 64 6.41 9.73 12.76
CA GLN A 64 6.57 9.57 11.32
C GLN A 64 5.19 9.48 10.65
N VAL A 65 5.04 10.14 9.51
CA VAL A 65 3.83 10.04 8.69
C VAL A 65 4.22 9.48 7.33
N VAL A 66 3.53 8.41 6.93
CA VAL A 66 3.57 7.87 5.57
C VAL A 66 2.36 8.42 4.82
N ASP A 67 2.65 9.23 3.80
CA ASP A 67 1.67 9.83 2.91
C ASP A 67 2.07 9.57 1.45
N MET A 68 1.37 8.63 0.82
CA MET A 68 1.67 8.21 -0.54
C MET A 68 1.30 9.28 -1.59
N ARG A 69 0.56 10.34 -1.23
CA ARG A 69 0.29 11.46 -2.16
C ARG A 69 1.55 12.17 -2.61
N TRP A 70 2.58 12.22 -1.78
CA TRP A 70 3.81 12.96 -2.03
C TRP A 70 5.00 12.05 -2.38
N GLY A 71 4.74 10.80 -2.81
CA GLY A 71 5.81 9.83 -3.06
C GLY A 71 5.48 8.67 -3.99
N VAL A 72 4.23 8.53 -4.46
CA VAL A 72 3.93 7.61 -5.56
C VAL A 72 4.56 8.17 -6.82
N ARG A 73 5.53 7.46 -7.38
CA ARG A 73 6.17 7.83 -8.63
C ARG A 73 5.26 7.47 -9.80
N ASP A 74 5.42 8.17 -10.92
CA ASP A 74 4.60 7.95 -12.13
C ASP A 74 4.73 6.50 -12.64
N GLU A 75 5.89 5.86 -12.45
CA GLU A 75 6.11 4.46 -12.84
C GLU A 75 5.21 3.48 -12.07
N ALA A 76 4.87 3.78 -10.81
CA ALA A 76 3.95 2.94 -10.04
C ALA A 76 2.51 3.03 -10.56
N THR A 77 2.16 4.10 -11.27
CA THR A 77 0.88 4.22 -11.95
C THR A 77 0.89 3.44 -13.26
N ASP A 78 2.00 3.51 -14.00
CA ASP A 78 2.20 2.78 -15.25
C ASP A 78 2.10 1.26 -15.03
N ASP A 79 2.76 0.74 -13.99
CA ASP A 79 2.78 -0.68 -13.64
C ASP A 79 1.59 -1.12 -12.76
N HIS A 80 0.63 -0.22 -12.48
CA HIS A 80 -0.54 -0.48 -11.61
C HIS A 80 -0.19 -0.90 -10.17
N MET A 81 1.00 -0.56 -9.68
CA MET A 81 1.56 -0.99 -8.40
C MET A 81 1.13 -0.13 -7.20
N THR A 82 0.45 0.99 -7.43
CA THR A 82 0.08 1.95 -6.38
C THR A 82 -0.62 1.30 -5.17
N THR A 83 -1.57 0.40 -5.40
CA THR A 83 -2.30 -0.27 -4.31
C THR A 83 -1.38 -1.19 -3.50
N GLU A 84 -0.53 -1.97 -4.16
CA GLU A 84 0.39 -2.88 -3.48
C GLU A 84 1.41 -2.11 -2.64
N LEU A 85 1.95 -1.01 -3.16
CA LEU A 85 2.85 -0.13 -2.42
C LEU A 85 2.19 0.44 -1.16
N CYS A 86 0.92 0.87 -1.27
CA CYS A 86 0.14 1.33 -0.12
C CYS A 86 -0.02 0.21 0.93
N MET A 87 -0.39 -1.00 0.51
CA MET A 87 -0.56 -2.14 1.43
C MET A 87 0.75 -2.49 2.14
N ARG A 88 1.87 -2.51 1.41
CA ARG A 88 3.20 -2.76 1.98
C ARG A 88 3.60 -1.71 3.01
N GLU A 89 3.27 -0.44 2.75
CA GLU A 89 3.55 0.63 3.71
C GLU A 89 2.65 0.56 4.95
N ILE A 90 1.40 0.10 4.82
CA ILE A 90 0.53 -0.19 5.96
C ILE A 90 1.14 -1.31 6.82
N ASP A 91 1.58 -2.41 6.21
CA ASP A 91 2.24 -3.51 6.93
C ASP A 91 3.51 -3.03 7.65
N ASN A 92 4.30 -2.17 7.00
CA ASN A 92 5.46 -1.55 7.62
C ASN A 92 5.07 -0.68 8.82
N CYS A 93 4.00 0.10 8.74
CA CYS A 93 3.52 0.89 9.88
C CYS A 93 3.05 -0.02 11.01
N GLN A 94 2.34 -1.11 10.73
CA GLN A 94 1.90 -2.08 11.73
C GLN A 94 3.08 -2.76 12.44
N ARG A 95 4.15 -3.06 11.70
CA ARG A 95 5.35 -3.71 12.24
C ARG A 95 6.24 -2.76 13.05
N LEU A 96 6.38 -1.51 12.60
CA LEU A 96 7.35 -0.57 13.15
C LEU A 96 6.75 0.36 14.21
N SER A 97 5.48 0.73 14.06
CA SER A 97 4.83 1.68 14.97
C SER A 97 4.49 1.01 16.29
N MET A 98 4.71 1.73 17.38
CA MET A 98 4.14 1.39 18.69
C MET A 98 2.62 1.66 18.77
N GLY A 99 2.06 2.32 17.75
CA GLY A 99 0.64 2.65 17.62
C GLY A 99 0.38 4.16 17.67
N PRO A 100 -0.76 4.64 17.13
CA PRO A 100 -1.52 4.04 16.02
C PRO A 100 -0.65 3.80 14.78
N ASN A 101 -1.11 2.98 13.83
CA ASN A 101 -0.38 2.68 12.60
C ASN A 101 -1.12 3.08 11.31
N PHE A 102 -2.41 3.37 11.38
CA PHE A 102 -3.23 3.73 10.24
C PHE A 102 -4.28 4.77 10.62
N VAL A 103 -4.47 5.77 9.76
CA VAL A 103 -5.49 6.81 9.90
C VAL A 103 -6.19 6.99 8.56
N PHE A 104 -7.52 6.88 8.57
CA PHE A 104 -8.37 7.10 7.39
C PHE A 104 -9.15 8.40 7.53
N PHE A 105 -9.03 9.27 6.53
CA PHE A 105 -9.86 10.46 6.37
C PHE A 105 -10.94 10.15 5.33
N GLY A 106 -12.17 9.93 5.81
CA GLY A 106 -13.33 9.66 4.98
C GLY A 106 -13.98 10.94 4.47
N GLY A 107 -14.27 10.97 3.17
CA GLY A 107 -15.01 12.03 2.49
C GLY A 107 -16.26 11.51 1.79
N GLN A 108 -16.66 12.20 0.72
CA GLN A 108 -17.89 11.94 -0.03
C GLN A 108 -17.62 11.20 -1.35
N LYS A 109 -16.37 10.78 -1.56
CA LYS A 109 -15.95 10.03 -2.75
C LYS A 109 -15.45 8.64 -2.38
N TYR A 110 -15.66 7.70 -3.30
CA TYR A 110 -15.10 6.35 -3.22
C TYR A 110 -13.59 6.30 -3.53
N GLY A 111 -13.06 7.32 -4.20
CA GLY A 111 -11.65 7.38 -4.57
C GLY A 111 -11.29 6.48 -5.77
N TYR A 112 -10.00 6.16 -5.85
CA TYR A 112 -9.40 5.32 -6.88
C TYR A 112 -9.88 3.87 -6.74
N ARG A 113 -10.41 3.30 -7.83
CA ARG A 113 -10.97 1.93 -7.88
C ARG A 113 -10.26 1.16 -9.00
N PRO A 114 -9.04 0.64 -8.74
CA PRO A 114 -8.29 -0.10 -9.74
C PRO A 114 -8.94 -1.45 -10.01
N ILE A 115 -8.75 -1.95 -11.22
CA ILE A 115 -8.98 -3.36 -11.54
C ILE A 115 -7.81 -4.21 -11.02
N PRO A 116 -8.01 -5.51 -10.78
CA PRO A 116 -6.93 -6.38 -10.29
C PRO A 116 -5.76 -6.42 -11.27
N THR A 117 -4.54 -6.25 -10.77
CA THR A 117 -3.31 -6.36 -11.57
C THR A 117 -3.00 -7.81 -11.95
N VAL A 118 -3.41 -8.75 -11.10
CA VAL A 118 -3.25 -10.19 -11.31
C VAL A 118 -4.60 -10.85 -11.13
N ILE A 119 -4.98 -11.69 -12.09
CA ILE A 119 -6.21 -12.49 -12.08
C ILE A 119 -5.82 -13.96 -12.27
N LEU A 120 -6.42 -14.86 -11.50
CA LEU A 120 -6.15 -16.29 -11.66
C LEU A 120 -6.54 -16.74 -13.06
N GLY A 121 -5.75 -17.66 -13.64
CA GLY A 121 -5.98 -18.19 -14.98
C GLY A 121 -7.41 -18.68 -15.22
N SER A 122 -7.94 -19.47 -14.28
CA SER A 122 -9.31 -19.97 -14.35
C SER A 122 -10.36 -18.86 -14.28
N GLU A 123 -10.14 -17.84 -13.46
CA GLU A 123 -11.09 -16.73 -13.29
C GLU A 123 -11.16 -15.86 -14.53
N LEU A 124 -10.01 -15.50 -15.13
CA LEU A 124 -10.01 -14.68 -16.35
C LEU A 124 -10.68 -15.44 -17.51
N LEU A 125 -10.43 -16.73 -17.65
CA LEU A 125 -11.07 -17.54 -18.69
C LEU A 125 -12.59 -17.62 -18.48
N MET A 126 -13.06 -17.79 -17.25
CA MET A 126 -14.49 -17.74 -16.94
C MET A 126 -15.12 -16.38 -17.28
N LEU A 127 -14.44 -15.27 -16.95
CA LEU A 127 -14.90 -13.93 -17.31
C LEU A 127 -14.97 -13.76 -18.83
N ARG A 128 -13.95 -14.25 -19.54
CA ARG A 128 -13.87 -14.21 -21.01
C ARG A 128 -15.00 -15.00 -21.67
N ASP A 129 -15.28 -16.21 -21.21
CA ASP A 129 -16.36 -17.05 -21.73
C ASP A 129 -17.74 -16.43 -21.49
N ALA A 130 -17.93 -15.77 -20.33
CA ALA A 130 -19.14 -15.02 -20.03
C ALA A 130 -19.33 -13.83 -20.98
N LEU A 131 -18.27 -13.07 -21.28
CA LEU A 131 -18.32 -11.95 -22.22
C LEU A 131 -18.72 -12.42 -23.63
N ILE A 132 -18.12 -13.51 -24.11
CA ILE A 132 -18.46 -14.11 -25.42
C ILE A 132 -19.93 -14.53 -25.45
N THR A 133 -20.40 -15.18 -24.38
CA THR A 133 -21.81 -15.62 -24.27
C THR A 133 -22.78 -14.45 -24.31
N MET A 134 -22.39 -13.30 -23.74
CA MET A 134 -23.16 -12.06 -23.77
C MET A 134 -23.06 -11.30 -25.11
N GLY A 135 -22.27 -11.78 -26.07
CA GLY A 135 -21.99 -11.08 -27.33
C GLY A 135 -21.12 -9.83 -27.16
N VAL A 136 -20.40 -9.73 -26.05
CA VAL A 136 -19.45 -8.64 -25.79
C VAL A 136 -18.08 -9.03 -26.32
N ASP A 137 -17.45 -8.12 -27.04
CA ASP A 137 -16.10 -8.34 -27.57
C ASP A 137 -15.03 -8.47 -26.46
N THR A 138 -14.01 -9.27 -26.73
CA THR A 138 -12.94 -9.61 -25.77
C THR A 138 -11.59 -8.97 -26.12
N ILE A 139 -11.52 -8.11 -27.14
CA ILE A 139 -10.25 -7.50 -27.59
C ILE A 139 -9.55 -6.76 -26.45
N LEU A 140 -10.28 -5.99 -25.63
CA LEU A 140 -9.67 -5.24 -24.54
C LEU A 140 -9.04 -6.14 -23.48
N ILE A 141 -9.75 -7.17 -23.01
CA ILE A 141 -9.23 -8.07 -21.98
C ILE A 141 -8.04 -8.88 -22.51
N ASP A 142 -8.11 -9.37 -23.75
CA ASP A 142 -7.04 -10.14 -24.40
C ASP A 142 -5.81 -9.26 -24.71
N THR A 143 -6.01 -7.97 -24.95
CA THR A 143 -4.94 -7.00 -25.20
C THR A 143 -4.20 -6.67 -23.91
N TRP A 144 -4.94 -6.34 -22.85
CA TRP A 144 -4.39 -5.81 -21.60
C TRP A 144 -3.95 -6.87 -20.60
N TYR A 145 -4.52 -8.07 -20.60
CA TYR A 145 -4.13 -9.15 -19.70
C TYR A 145 -3.32 -10.22 -20.45
N LYS A 146 -2.07 -10.43 -20.05
CA LYS A 146 -1.20 -11.47 -20.65
C LYS A 146 -0.96 -12.61 -19.69
N ARG A 147 -1.02 -13.82 -20.23
CA ARG A 147 -0.81 -15.05 -19.47
C ARG A 147 0.63 -15.14 -19.01
N ASP A 148 0.83 -15.34 -17.71
CA ASP A 148 2.09 -15.78 -17.14
C ASP A 148 1.99 -17.27 -16.78
N SER A 149 2.72 -18.09 -17.55
CA SER A 149 2.81 -19.54 -17.34
C SER A 149 3.86 -19.95 -16.30
N ASN A 150 4.67 -19.02 -15.79
CA ASN A 150 5.66 -19.31 -14.77
C ASN A 150 5.05 -19.35 -13.36
N ALA A 151 3.92 -18.65 -13.16
CA ALA A 151 3.12 -18.78 -11.94
C ALA A 151 2.46 -20.16 -11.86
N VAL A 152 2.38 -20.73 -10.65
CA VAL A 152 1.71 -22.00 -10.37
C VAL A 152 0.69 -21.82 -9.24
N PRO A 153 -0.62 -21.87 -9.51
CA PRO A 153 -1.26 -21.98 -10.83
C PRO A 153 -1.00 -20.75 -11.72
N PHE A 154 -1.14 -20.92 -13.04
CA PHE A 154 -0.89 -19.82 -13.99
C PHE A 154 -1.87 -18.67 -13.79
N VAL A 155 -1.42 -17.45 -14.08
CA VAL A 155 -2.20 -16.21 -13.89
C VAL A 155 -2.20 -15.39 -15.16
N TYR A 156 -3.03 -14.35 -15.19
CA TYR A 156 -2.94 -13.28 -16.16
C TYR A 156 -2.58 -11.97 -15.47
N ILE A 157 -1.64 -11.25 -16.06
CA ILE A 157 -1.08 -10.01 -15.53
C ILE A 157 -1.53 -8.85 -16.41
N LEU A 158 -2.08 -7.82 -15.79
CA LEU A 158 -2.40 -6.54 -16.42
C LEU A 158 -1.10 -5.89 -16.89
N GLN A 159 -1.01 -5.58 -18.17
CA GLN A 159 0.19 -4.99 -18.75
C GLN A 159 0.36 -3.53 -18.34
N PRO A 160 1.62 -3.05 -18.23
CA PRO A 160 1.90 -1.63 -18.02
C PRO A 160 1.20 -0.76 -19.06
N ILE A 161 0.77 0.43 -18.68
CA ILE A 161 0.05 1.34 -19.57
C ILE A 161 0.90 1.68 -20.79
N SER A 162 2.18 1.95 -20.58
CA SER A 162 3.19 2.27 -21.59
C SER A 162 3.46 1.14 -22.58
N SER A 163 3.12 -0.11 -22.25
CA SER A 163 3.27 -1.25 -23.17
C SER A 163 2.36 -1.16 -24.40
N ILE A 164 1.24 -0.44 -24.28
CA ILE A 164 0.25 -0.22 -25.34
C ILE A 164 0.17 1.26 -25.70
N LEU A 165 0.24 2.15 -24.70
CA LEU A 165 0.23 3.60 -24.86
C LEU A 165 1.64 4.15 -24.71
N VAL A 166 2.46 4.02 -25.76
CA VAL A 166 3.92 4.28 -25.76
C VAL A 166 4.33 5.63 -25.17
N ASN A 167 3.50 6.66 -25.28
CA ASN A 167 3.79 8.02 -24.78
C ASN A 167 3.15 8.34 -23.42
N PHE A 168 2.63 7.34 -22.70
CA PHE A 168 1.91 7.56 -21.44
C PHE A 168 2.76 8.29 -20.37
N ASN A 169 4.05 7.95 -20.29
CA ASN A 169 4.97 8.56 -19.32
C ASN A 169 5.62 9.85 -19.81
N ASN A 170 5.34 10.31 -21.04
CA ASN A 170 5.90 11.55 -21.55
C ASN A 170 5.18 12.72 -20.85
N LYS A 171 5.85 13.32 -19.87
CA LYS A 171 5.35 14.53 -19.20
C LYS A 171 5.22 15.66 -20.22
N VAL A 172 4.02 16.22 -20.34
CA VAL A 172 3.74 17.46 -21.09
C VAL A 172 4.30 18.66 -20.31
#